data_AF-A0A670IDP4-F1
#
_entry.id   AF-A0A670IDP4-F1
#
_cell.length_a   1.000
_cell.length_b   1.000
_cell.length_c   1.000
_cell.angle_alpha   90.00
_cell.angle_beta   90.00
_cell.angle_gamma   90.00
#
_symmetry.space_group_name_H-M   'P 1'
#
loop_
_entity.id
_entity.type
_entity.pdbx_description
1 polymer ?
#
loop_
_entity_poly.entity_id
_entity_poly.type
_entity_poly.pdbx_seq_one_letter_code
_entity_poly.pdbx_strand_id
1 'polypeptide(L)'
;MAAVLAEGSAGGAESEAAAVPPMAGLEMVQQGAEARVYRGLFLGWPTVAKHRFPKRYRHPLLEERLSRRRTAQEARSLLRCRRAGKEAEDWLWKAVG
;
A
#
# COMPACT_ATOMS: atom_id res chain seq x y z
N MET A 1 26.62 -29.89 27.08
CA MET A 1 26.63 -28.54 27.70
C MET A 1 26.02 -27.57 26.71
N ALA A 2 25.00 -26.83 27.14
CA ALA A 2 24.33 -25.80 26.37
C ALA A 2 24.95 -24.42 26.64
N ALA A 3 25.05 -23.58 25.61
CA ALA A 3 25.06 -22.10 25.60
C ALA A 3 25.29 -21.66 24.13
N VAL A 4 24.28 -21.22 23.38
CA VAL A 4 23.81 -19.81 23.24
C VAL A 4 24.94 -18.85 22.90
N LEU A 5 24.95 -18.32 21.67
CA LEU A 5 24.98 -16.88 21.39
C LEU A 5 24.29 -16.61 20.05
N ALA A 6 23.21 -15.82 20.13
CA ALA A 6 22.55 -15.20 19.01
C ALA A 6 23.21 -13.83 18.78
N GLU A 7 23.52 -13.51 17.53
CA GLU A 7 23.66 -12.15 17.02
C GLU A 7 22.90 -12.15 15.69
N GLY A 8 21.95 -11.27 15.42
CA GLY A 8 21.93 -9.86 15.78
C GLY A 8 21.82 -9.11 14.46
N SER A 9 20.57 -8.88 14.05
CA SER A 9 20.14 -8.13 12.87
C SER A 9 20.91 -6.82 12.67
N ALA A 10 21.65 -6.70 11.56
CA ALA A 10 21.85 -5.42 10.91
C ALA A 10 20.72 -5.24 9.89
N GLY A 11 19.64 -4.61 10.38
CA GLY A 11 18.47 -4.26 9.59
C GLY A 11 18.88 -3.45 8.37
N GLY A 12 18.48 -3.93 7.20
CA GLY A 12 18.63 -3.24 5.93
C GLY A 12 18.02 -1.85 6.03
N ALA A 13 18.90 -0.85 6.00
CA ALA A 13 18.56 0.53 5.76
C ALA A 13 18.16 0.69 4.28
N GLU A 14 16.93 0.33 3.94
CA GLU A 14 16.32 0.81 2.71
C GLU A 14 15.80 2.25 2.96
N SER A 15 16.74 3.18 2.77
CA SER A 15 16.58 4.53 2.21
C SER A 15 15.27 4.66 1.39
N GLU A 16 14.27 5.48 1.73
CA GLU A 16 14.21 6.96 1.56
C GLU A 16 14.76 7.52 0.24
N ALA A 17 14.79 6.73 -0.84
CA ALA A 17 15.19 7.17 -2.18
C ALA A 17 14.11 6.84 -3.22
N ALA A 18 13.47 7.89 -3.75
CA ALA A 18 12.47 7.88 -4.83
C ALA A 18 11.21 7.02 -4.59
N ALA A 19 10.06 7.49 -5.07
CA ALA A 19 8.80 6.75 -5.00
C ALA A 19 8.82 5.59 -6.02
N VAL A 20 9.71 4.61 -5.85
CA VAL A 20 9.77 3.43 -6.73
C VAL A 20 8.38 2.79 -6.73
N PRO A 21 7.72 2.71 -7.89
CA PRO A 21 6.39 2.14 -7.95
C PRO A 21 6.46 0.64 -7.60
N PRO A 22 5.42 0.07 -6.97
CA PRO A 22 5.40 -1.35 -6.62
C PRO A 22 5.40 -2.28 -7.84
N MET A 23 5.20 -1.74 -9.04
CA MET A 23 5.21 -2.45 -10.31
C MET A 23 5.67 -1.49 -11.43
N ALA A 24 6.35 -2.03 -12.44
CA ALA A 24 6.74 -1.26 -13.62
C ALA A 24 5.49 -0.73 -14.37
N GLY A 25 5.63 0.43 -15.01
CA GLY A 25 4.54 1.04 -15.79
C GLY A 25 3.45 1.73 -14.96
N LEU A 26 3.68 1.94 -13.66
CA LEU A 26 2.85 2.76 -12.81
C LEU A 26 3.47 4.15 -12.62
N GLU A 27 2.67 5.19 -12.80
CA GLU A 27 3.03 6.59 -12.59
C GLU A 27 2.46 7.07 -11.25
N MET A 28 3.27 7.73 -10.43
CA MET A 28 2.82 8.26 -9.14
C MET A 28 1.97 9.52 -9.36
N VAL A 29 0.77 9.53 -8.81
CA VAL A 29 -0.17 10.65 -8.95
C VAL A 29 -0.17 11.53 -7.71
N GLN A 30 -0.24 10.90 -6.53
CA GLN A 30 -0.32 11.63 -5.27
C GLN A 30 0.36 10.86 -4.14
N GLN A 31 0.97 11.60 -3.22
CA GLN A 31 1.51 11.08 -1.97
C GLN A 31 0.72 11.63 -0.78
N GLY A 32 0.16 10.73 0.02
CA GLY A 32 -0.44 11.06 1.31
C GLY A 32 0.39 10.57 2.49
N ALA A 33 -0.09 10.83 3.71
CA ALA A 33 0.60 10.45 4.95
C ALA A 33 0.73 8.93 5.15
N GLU A 34 -0.23 8.14 4.65
CA GLU A 34 -0.26 6.68 4.84
C GLU A 34 0.08 5.87 3.59
N ALA A 35 -0.05 6.45 2.40
CA ALA A 35 0.06 5.73 1.14
C ALA A 35 0.41 6.67 -0.02
N ARG A 36 1.01 6.10 -1.05
CA ARG A 36 1.16 6.70 -2.38
C ARG A 36 0.13 6.09 -3.32
N VAL A 37 -0.45 6.91 -4.18
CA VAL A 37 -1.41 6.51 -5.21
C VAL A 37 -0.74 6.62 -6.55
N TYR A 38 -0.89 5.57 -7.36
CA TYR A 38 -0.33 5.45 -8.69
C TYR A 38 -1.43 5.16 -9.70
N ARG A 39 -1.20 5.55 -10.95
CA ARG A 39 -2.04 5.23 -12.10
C ARG A 39 -1.25 4.42 -13.12
N GLY A 40 -1.90 3.49 -13.80
CA GLY A 40 -1.30 2.78 -14.90
C GLY A 40 -2.22 1.71 -15.46
N LEU A 41 -1.62 0.70 -16.09
CA LEU A 41 -2.34 -0.45 -16.61
C LEU A 41 -2.06 -1.68 -15.76
N PHE A 42 -3.11 -2.40 -15.39
CA PHE A 42 -3.01 -3.72 -14.79
C PHE A 42 -3.82 -4.69 -15.64
N LEU A 43 -3.17 -5.74 -16.14
CA LEU A 43 -3.78 -6.70 -17.07
C LEU A 43 -4.44 -6.04 -18.30
N GLY A 44 -3.89 -4.91 -18.76
CA GLY A 44 -4.43 -4.13 -19.90
C GLY A 44 -5.54 -3.15 -19.53
N TRP A 45 -5.95 -3.08 -18.26
CA TRP A 45 -7.05 -2.21 -17.81
C TRP A 45 -6.54 -0.97 -17.08
N PRO A 46 -7.11 0.22 -17.34
CA PRO A 46 -6.85 1.42 -16.55
C PRO A 46 -7.09 1.14 -15.06
N THR A 47 -6.06 1.32 -14.24
CA THR A 47 -6.07 0.92 -12.84
C THR A 47 -5.41 1.98 -11.96
N VAL A 48 -5.98 2.16 -10.77
CA VAL A 48 -5.39 2.94 -9.69
C VAL A 48 -4.80 1.99 -8.66
N ALA A 49 -3.50 2.12 -8.37
CA ALA A 49 -2.79 1.32 -7.40
C ALA A 49 -2.47 2.15 -6.15
N LYS A 50 -2.91 1.69 -4.98
CA LYS A 50 -2.63 2.33 -3.68
C LYS A 50 -1.56 1.54 -2.93
N HIS A 51 -0.38 2.13 -2.78
CA HIS A 51 0.75 1.52 -2.09
C HIS A 51 0.93 2.12 -0.70
N ARG A 52 0.76 1.30 0.34
CA ARG A 52 1.00 1.67 1.75
C ARG A 52 2.46 1.37 2.11
N PHE A 53 3.16 2.36 2.65
CA PHE A 53 4.53 2.19 3.12
C PHE A 53 4.56 1.91 4.63
N PRO A 54 5.43 0.99 5.11
CA PRO A 54 5.45 0.60 6.51
C PRO A 54 5.91 1.76 7.40
N LYS A 55 5.29 1.88 8.57
CA LYS A 55 5.73 2.83 9.59
C LYS A 55 6.84 2.22 10.45
N ARG A 56 8.04 2.80 10.41
CA ARG A 56 9.24 2.30 11.11
C ARG A 56 9.07 2.16 12.64
N TYR A 57 8.15 2.91 13.24
CA TYR A 57 7.87 2.84 14.68
C TYR A 57 7.03 1.62 15.10
N ARG A 58 6.51 0.81 14.16
CA ARG A 58 5.64 -0.33 14.47
C ARG A 58 6.41 -1.64 14.35
N HIS A 59 6.07 -2.60 15.23
CA HIS A 59 6.58 -3.95 15.14
C HIS A 59 6.18 -4.59 13.79
N PRO A 60 7.10 -5.27 13.05
CA PRO A 60 6.83 -5.79 11.71
C PRO A 60 5.58 -6.68 11.61
N LEU A 61 5.43 -7.63 12.54
CA LEU A 61 4.24 -8.51 12.60
C LEU A 61 2.93 -7.74 12.84
N LEU A 62 2.99 -6.66 13.62
CA LEU A 62 1.81 -5.82 13.87
C LEU A 62 1.47 -5.03 12.61
N GLU A 63 2.46 -4.47 11.94
CA GLU A 63 2.25 -3.70 10.71
C GLU A 63 1.67 -4.57 9.60
N GLU A 64 2.18 -5.79 9.41
CA GLU A 64 1.64 -6.75 8.45
C GLU A 64 0.16 -7.07 8.71
N ARG A 65 -0.18 -7.37 9.98
CA ARG A 65 -1.57 -7.66 10.40
C ARG A 65 -2.49 -6.46 10.18
N LEU A 66 -2.03 -5.25 10.55
CA LEU A 66 -2.79 -4.01 10.37
C LEU A 66 -3.01 -3.68 8.90
N SER A 67 -1.95 -3.79 8.08
CA SER A 67 -2.01 -3.52 6.64
C SER A 67 -3.01 -4.45 5.96
N ARG A 68 -2.92 -5.78 6.20
CA ARG A 68 -3.87 -6.77 5.66
C ARG A 68 -5.32 -6.46 6.06
N ARG A 69 -5.56 -6.19 7.35
CA ARG A 69 -6.92 -5.90 7.86
C ARG A 69 -7.49 -4.62 7.23
N ARG A 70 -6.69 -3.56 7.14
CA ARG A 70 -7.11 -2.27 6.57
C ARG A 70 -7.40 -2.40 5.07
N THR A 71 -6.53 -3.05 4.29
CA THR A 71 -6.75 -3.27 2.85
C THR A 71 -8.02 -4.08 2.60
N ALA A 72 -8.25 -5.16 3.36
CA ALA A 72 -9.48 -5.94 3.24
C ALA A 72 -10.73 -5.12 3.61
N GLN A 73 -10.64 -4.24 4.60
CA GLN A 73 -11.73 -3.35 4.99
C GLN A 73 -12.01 -2.28 3.93
N GLU A 74 -10.97 -1.68 3.34
CA GLU A 74 -11.08 -0.72 2.23
C GLU A 74 -11.79 -1.36 1.04
N ALA A 75 -11.34 -2.54 0.60
CA ALA A 75 -11.95 -3.26 -0.52
C ALA A 75 -13.44 -3.58 -0.26
N ARG A 76 -13.78 -4.04 0.95
CA ARG A 76 -15.18 -4.28 1.35
C ARG A 76 -16.00 -3.00 1.36
N SER A 77 -15.45 -1.90 1.84
CA SER A 77 -16.13 -0.60 1.86
C SER A 77 -16.40 -0.09 0.44
N LEU A 78 -15.43 -0.20 -0.47
CA LEU A 78 -15.60 0.17 -1.89
C LEU A 78 -16.69 -0.68 -2.55
N LEU A 79 -16.68 -2.00 -2.34
CA LEU A 79 -17.72 -2.88 -2.86
C LEU A 79 -19.13 -2.53 -2.33
N ARG A 80 -19.24 -2.18 -1.04
CA ARG A 80 -20.51 -1.71 -0.46
C ARG A 80 -20.97 -0.39 -1.09
N CYS A 81 -20.07 0.57 -1.28
CA CYS A 81 -20.39 1.83 -1.95
C CYS A 81 -20.92 1.58 -3.37
N ARG A 82 -20.21 0.75 -4.15
CA ARG A 82 -20.63 0.37 -5.50
C ARG A 82 -22.01 -0.27 -5.53
N ARG A 83 -22.28 -1.22 -4.63
CA ARG A 83 -23.61 -1.88 -4.53
C ARG A 83 -24.72 -0.92 -4.14
N ALA A 84 -24.41 0.14 -3.39
CA ALA A 84 -25.38 1.17 -2.99
C ALA A 84 -25.64 2.22 -4.09
N GLY A 85 -25.17 1.99 -5.33
CA GLY A 85 -25.29 2.95 -6.43
C GLY A 85 -24.44 4.20 -6.25
N LYS A 86 -23.47 4.18 -5.33
CA LYS A 86 -22.49 5.26 -5.18
C LYS A 86 -21.29 4.93 -6.05
N GLU A 87 -21.08 5.75 -7.07
CA GLU A 87 -19.95 5.75 -8.00
C GLU A 87 -18.64 6.15 -7.28
N ALA A 88 -18.25 5.41 -6.24
CA ALA A 88 -16.98 5.67 -5.53
C ALA A 88 -15.77 5.49 -6.46
N GLU A 89 -15.91 4.67 -7.51
CA GLU A 89 -14.89 4.42 -8.54
C GLU A 89 -14.71 5.63 -9.47
N ASP A 90 -15.80 6.29 -9.89
CA ASP A 90 -15.76 7.52 -10.71
C ASP A 90 -15.11 8.69 -9.96
N TRP A 91 -15.44 8.85 -8.68
CA TRP A 91 -14.79 9.88 -7.86
C TRP A 91 -13.29 9.62 -7.66
N LEU A 92 -12.89 8.37 -7.46
CA LEU A 92 -11.48 7.99 -7.38
C LEU A 92 -10.73 8.30 -8.67
N TRP A 93 -11.35 8.08 -9.83
CA TRP A 93 -10.74 8.40 -11.11
C TRP A 93 -10.60 9.92 -11.31
N LYS A 94 -11.62 10.70 -10.91
CA LYS A 94 -11.61 12.17 -10.95
C LYS A 94 -10.65 12.82 -9.95
N ALA A 95 -10.44 12.22 -8.78
CA ALA A 95 -9.54 12.76 -7.76
C ALA A 95 -8.05 12.49 -8.06
N VAL A 96 -7.78 11.58 -8.99
CA VAL A 96 -6.44 11.15 -9.44
C VAL A 96 -6.13 11.78 -10.82
N GLY A 97 -6.96 12.72 -11.28
CA GLY A 97 -6.85 13.41 -12.58
C GLY A 97 -7.03 14.91 -12.46
#